data_AF-Q2F9T0-F1
#
_entry.id   AF-Q2F9T0-F1
#
_cell.length_a   1.000
_cell.length_b   1.000
_cell.length_c   1.000
_cell.angle_alpha   90.00
_cell.angle_beta   90.00
_cell.angle_gamma   90.00
#
_symmetry.space_group_name_H-M   'P 1'
#
loop_
_entity.id
_entity.type
_entity.pdbx_description
1 polymer ?
#
loop_
_entity_poly.entity_id
_entity_poly.type
_entity_poly.pdbx_seq_one_letter_code
_entity_poly.pdbx_strand_id
1 'polypeptide(L)'
;MKVYKLEWRLLVGAFFFSGISLFLDYHLGRTDLFMRSGAVVVLLAAIVEYRTSSHILKDIQNAIRKNVAKDAAIDWVLEDKSQFNEFLKAITVLPPAPTQERKRISFFAHIFLVLGTVIWGYADLWF
;
A
#
# COMPACT_ATOMS: atom_id res chain seq x y z
N MET A 1 -7.00 5.26 -11.63
CA MET A 1 -8.00 5.82 -10.68
C MET A 1 -9.07 4.88 -10.08
N LYS A 2 -9.82 4.02 -10.80
CA LYS A 2 -10.92 3.24 -10.15
C LYS A 2 -10.46 2.23 -9.10
N VAL A 3 -9.29 1.60 -9.30
CA VAL A 3 -8.80 0.49 -8.46
C VAL A 3 -8.49 0.95 -7.03
N TYR A 4 -8.04 2.20 -6.86
CA TYR A 4 -7.59 2.71 -5.56
C TYR A 4 -8.55 3.70 -4.87
N LYS A 5 -9.82 3.76 -5.32
CA LYS A 5 -10.78 4.74 -4.82
C LYS A 5 -11.11 4.52 -3.34
N LEU A 6 -11.04 3.29 -2.86
CA LEU A 6 -11.37 2.95 -1.48
C LEU A 6 -10.23 3.32 -0.52
N GLU A 7 -8.98 3.09 -0.93
CA GLU A 7 -7.75 3.43 -0.23
C GLU A 7 -7.67 4.93 0.03
N TRP A 8 -7.96 5.74 -0.99
CA TRP A 8 -8.06 7.19 -0.84
C TRP A 8 -9.18 7.62 0.11
N ARG A 9 -10.34 6.96 0.07
CA ARG A 9 -11.44 7.25 1.01
C ARG A 9 -11.07 6.90 2.45
N LEU A 10 -10.29 5.86 2.68
CA LEU A 10 -9.80 5.49 4.01
C LEU A 10 -8.80 6.52 4.54
N LEU A 11 -7.84 6.96 3.73
CA LEU A 11 -6.88 8.00 4.14
C LEU A 11 -7.57 9.33 4.43
N VAL A 12 -8.48 9.75 3.55
CA VAL A 12 -9.26 10.99 3.74
C VAL A 12 -10.16 10.87 4.98
N GLY A 13 -10.80 9.71 5.18
CA GLY A 13 -11.59 9.44 6.39
C GLY A 13 -10.77 9.52 7.67
N ALA A 14 -9.55 8.96 7.67
CA ALA A 14 -8.63 9.04 8.80
C ALA A 14 -8.24 10.50 9.12
N PHE A 15 -7.94 11.28 8.08
CA PHE A 15 -7.60 12.70 8.22
C PHE A 15 -8.75 13.50 8.86
N PHE A 16 -9.97 13.35 8.32
CA PHE A 16 -11.15 14.03 8.86
C PHE A 16 -11.48 13.57 10.27
N PHE A 17 -11.33 12.28 10.58
CA PHE A 17 -11.56 11.76 11.93
C PHE A 17 -10.63 12.43 12.94
N SER A 18 -9.32 12.49 12.63
CA SER A 18 -8.35 13.18 13.50
C SER A 18 -8.63 14.69 13.62
N GLY A 19 -9.01 15.35 12.52
CA GLY A 19 -9.39 16.77 12.54
C GLY A 19 -10.65 17.05 13.38
N ILE A 20 -11.67 16.19 13.30
CA ILE A 20 -12.88 16.30 14.13
C ILE A 20 -12.54 16.05 15.60
N SER A 21 -11.71 15.05 15.89
CA SER A 21 -11.24 14.80 17.26
C SER A 21 -10.52 16.02 17.84
N LEU A 22 -9.64 16.66 17.07
CA LEU A 22 -8.96 17.89 17.50
C LEU A 22 -9.94 19.05 17.74
N PHE A 23 -10.92 19.22 16.86
CA PHE A 23 -11.93 20.28 16.99
C PHE A 23 -12.80 20.10 18.24
N LEU A 24 -13.20 18.86 18.53
CA LEU A 24 -13.96 18.50 19.72
C LEU A 24 -13.14 18.69 20.98
N ASP A 25 -11.88 18.27 20.97
CA ASP A 25 -10.96 18.46 22.09
C ASP A 25 -10.74 19.95 22.40
N TYR A 26 -10.60 20.78 21.37
CA TYR A 26 -10.51 22.24 21.53
C TYR A 26 -11.77 22.85 22.18
N HIS A 27 -12.97 22.37 21.82
CA HIS A 27 -14.23 22.86 22.41
C HIS A 27 -14.50 22.32 23.81
N LEU A 28 -14.07 21.09 24.10
CA LEU A 28 -14.33 20.40 25.37
C LEU A 28 -13.22 20.62 26.40
N GLY A 29 -12.09 21.22 26.01
CA GLY A 29 -10.93 21.45 26.87
C GLY A 29 -10.24 20.16 27.32
N ARG A 30 -10.33 19.10 26.52
CA ARG A 30 -9.68 17.79 26.77
C ARG A 30 -8.70 17.50 25.64
N THR A 31 -7.76 16.58 25.86
CA THR A 31 -6.74 16.17 24.87
C THR A 31 -6.76 14.68 24.56
N ASP A 32 -7.55 13.90 25.31
CA ASP A 32 -7.61 12.45 25.23
C ASP A 32 -8.10 11.94 23.86
N LEU A 33 -9.03 12.64 23.21
CA LEU A 33 -9.67 12.14 21.99
C LEU A 33 -8.75 12.31 20.78
N PHE A 34 -8.01 13.41 20.71
CA PHE A 34 -7.03 13.66 19.67
C PHE A 34 -5.87 12.67 19.76
N MET A 35 -5.37 12.42 20.97
CA MET A 35 -4.33 11.40 21.23
C MET A 35 -4.76 10.02 20.75
N ARG A 36 -5.98 9.59 21.10
CA ARG A 36 -6.55 8.30 20.67
C ARG A 36 -6.85 8.25 19.17
N SER A 37 -7.16 9.39 18.56
CA SER A 37 -7.38 9.48 17.10
C SER A 37 -6.12 9.12 16.31
N GLY A 38 -4.93 9.40 16.85
CA GLY A 38 -3.65 9.01 16.25
C GLY A 38 -3.54 7.51 15.99
N ALA A 39 -3.95 6.67 16.96
CA ALA A 39 -3.95 5.22 16.81
C ALA A 39 -4.88 4.74 15.68
N VAL A 40 -6.03 5.41 15.52
CA VAL A 40 -6.99 5.13 14.44
C VAL A 40 -6.36 5.49 13.09
N VAL A 41 -5.65 6.61 13.00
CA VAL A 41 -4.93 7.03 11.78
C VAL A 41 -3.84 6.01 11.41
N VAL A 42 -3.05 5.55 12.38
CA VAL A 42 -2.03 4.50 12.17
C VAL A 42 -2.67 3.22 11.65
N LEU A 43 -3.74 2.76 12.29
CA LEU A 43 -4.44 1.53 11.90
C LEU A 43 -4.95 1.62 10.45
N LEU A 44 -5.60 2.72 10.09
CA LEU A 44 -6.12 2.92 8.73
C LEU A 44 -4.99 3.04 7.70
N ALA A 45 -3.89 3.71 8.02
CA ALA A 45 -2.71 3.77 7.17
C ALA A 45 -2.10 2.38 6.93
N ALA A 46 -1.97 1.57 7.98
CA ALA A 46 -1.48 0.20 7.89
C ALA A 46 -2.41 -0.70 7.05
N ILE A 47 -3.73 -0.57 7.20
CA ILE A 47 -4.72 -1.29 6.39
C ILE A 47 -4.59 -0.93 4.91
N VAL A 48 -4.40 0.36 4.59
CA VAL A 48 -4.20 0.83 3.21
C VAL A 48 -2.90 0.27 2.63
N GLU A 49 -1.82 0.25 3.40
CA GLU A 49 -0.54 -0.31 2.95
C GLU A 49 -0.64 -1.83 2.73
N TYR A 50 -1.31 -2.55 3.64
CA TYR A 50 -1.56 -3.99 3.49
C TYR A 50 -2.38 -4.30 2.24
N ARG A 51 -3.47 -3.56 2.01
CA ARG A 51 -4.29 -3.74 0.79
C ARG A 51 -3.52 -3.44 -0.46
N THR A 52 -2.81 -2.31 -0.50
CA THR A 52 -1.95 -1.93 -1.62
C THR A 52 -0.92 -3.02 -1.90
N SER A 53 -0.34 -3.62 -0.84
CA SER A 53 0.61 -4.72 -0.93
C SER A 53 0.01 -6.03 -1.44
N SER A 54 -1.21 -6.36 -1.01
CA SER A 54 -1.93 -7.56 -1.46
C SER A 54 -2.23 -7.54 -2.96
N HIS A 55 -2.47 -6.35 -3.53
CA HIS A 55 -2.63 -6.18 -4.97
C HIS A 55 -1.32 -6.48 -5.73
N ILE A 56 -0.16 -6.16 -5.15
CA ILE A 56 1.16 -6.46 -5.75
C ILE A 56 1.34 -7.96 -5.91
N LEU A 57 1.07 -8.73 -4.85
CA LEU A 57 1.24 -10.18 -4.86
C LEU A 57 0.40 -10.82 -5.96
N LYS A 58 -0.84 -10.35 -6.15
CA LYS A 58 -1.73 -10.81 -7.22
C LYS A 58 -1.21 -10.44 -8.60
N ASP A 59 -0.72 -9.22 -8.79
CA ASP A 59 -0.16 -8.78 -10.07
C ASP A 59 1.11 -9.54 -10.44
N ILE A 60 1.99 -9.80 -9.45
CA ILE A 60 3.19 -10.62 -9.60
C ILE A 60 2.79 -12.06 -9.96
N GLN A 61 1.87 -12.67 -9.22
CA GLN A 61 1.39 -14.03 -9.50
C GLN A 61 0.76 -14.15 -10.90
N ASN A 62 -0.02 -13.15 -11.32
CA ASN A 62 -0.63 -13.12 -12.64
C ASN A 62 0.42 -12.95 -13.75
N ALA A 63 1.45 -12.12 -13.53
CA ALA A 63 2.56 -11.96 -14.46
C ALA A 63 3.38 -13.25 -14.58
N ILE A 64 3.72 -13.89 -13.46
CA ILE A 64 4.40 -15.20 -13.43
C ILE A 64 3.58 -16.25 -14.17
N ARG A 65 2.27 -16.36 -13.89
CA ARG A 65 1.40 -17.35 -14.55
C ARG A 65 1.33 -17.13 -16.07
N LYS A 66 1.26 -15.88 -16.53
CA LYS A 66 1.29 -15.56 -17.97
C LYS A 66 2.63 -15.91 -18.61
N ASN A 67 3.73 -15.63 -17.93
CA ASN A 67 5.07 -15.99 -18.40
C ASN A 67 5.23 -17.51 -18.46
N VAL A 68 4.86 -18.27 -17.41
CA VAL A 68 4.93 -19.75 -17.42
C VAL A 68 4.05 -20.35 -18.52
N ALA A 69 2.84 -19.84 -18.76
CA ALA A 69 1.99 -20.31 -19.85
C ALA A 69 2.60 -20.00 -21.23
N LYS A 70 3.26 -18.85 -21.37
CA LYS A 70 3.99 -18.48 -22.58
C LYS A 70 5.23 -19.35 -22.76
N ASP A 71 5.97 -19.63 -21.69
CA ASP A 71 7.16 -20.49 -21.69
C ASP A 71 6.80 -21.92 -22.05
N ALA A 72 5.69 -22.47 -21.51
CA ALA A 72 5.19 -23.80 -21.90
C ALA A 72 4.73 -23.87 -23.37
N ALA A 73 4.13 -22.80 -23.89
CA ALA A 73 3.77 -22.71 -25.30
C ALA A 73 5.01 -22.55 -26.20
N ILE A 74 6.05 -21.86 -25.73
CA ILE A 74 7.33 -21.71 -26.41
C ILE A 74 8.10 -23.03 -26.42
N ASP A 75 8.15 -23.76 -25.31
CA ASP A 75 8.82 -25.07 -25.21
C ASP A 75 8.20 -26.08 -26.18
N TRP A 76 6.87 -26.08 -26.37
CA TRP A 76 6.20 -26.89 -27.39
C TRP A 76 6.60 -26.52 -28.84
N VAL A 77 7.01 -25.27 -29.07
CA VAL A 77 7.42 -24.76 -30.40
C VAL A 77 8.93 -24.83 -30.63
N LEU A 78 9.74 -24.82 -29.57
CA LEU A 78 11.20 -24.60 -29.61
C LEU A 78 12.00 -25.71 -28.91
N GLU A 79 11.61 -26.96 -29.15
CA GLU A 79 12.35 -28.16 -28.70
C GLU A 79 13.83 -28.18 -29.19
N ASP A 80 14.21 -27.29 -30.12
CA ASP A 80 15.55 -27.18 -30.73
C ASP A 80 16.50 -26.13 -30.10
N LYS A 81 16.06 -25.23 -29.18
CA LYS A 81 16.89 -24.04 -28.78
C LYS A 81 17.10 -23.81 -27.28
N SER A 82 17.68 -24.79 -26.59
CA SER A 82 17.98 -24.78 -25.15
C SER A 82 18.71 -23.53 -24.60
N GLN A 83 19.58 -22.89 -25.37
CA GLN A 83 20.32 -21.67 -24.93
C GLN A 83 19.45 -20.42 -24.77
N PHE A 84 18.33 -20.31 -25.50
CA PHE A 84 17.44 -19.15 -25.39
C PHE A 84 16.61 -19.18 -24.10
N ASN A 85 16.42 -20.38 -23.53
CA ASN A 85 15.58 -20.62 -22.36
C ASN A 85 16.21 -20.03 -21.07
N GLU A 86 17.53 -20.16 -20.89
CA GLU A 86 18.22 -19.56 -19.73
C GLU A 86 18.17 -18.03 -19.74
N PHE A 87 18.29 -17.41 -20.93
CA PHE A 87 18.25 -15.96 -21.07
C PHE A 87 16.83 -15.40 -20.83
N LEU A 88 15.81 -16.06 -21.37
CA LEU A 88 14.42 -15.67 -21.12
C LEU A 88 14.02 -15.87 -19.65
N LYS A 89 14.44 -16.98 -19.03
CA LYS A 89 14.20 -17.25 -17.61
C LYS A 89 14.86 -16.22 -16.71
N ALA A 90 16.00 -15.65 -17.11
CA ALA A 90 16.63 -14.53 -16.39
C ALA A 90 15.84 -13.21 -16.55
N ILE A 91 15.21 -12.97 -17.71
CA ILE A 91 14.45 -11.73 -17.99
C ILE A 91 13.03 -11.76 -17.39
N THR A 92 12.37 -12.93 -17.34
CA THR A 92 10.99 -13.07 -16.84
C THR A 92 10.85 -12.99 -15.32
N VAL A 93 11.96 -13.01 -14.57
CA VAL A 93 11.98 -12.92 -13.10
C VAL A 93 11.86 -11.49 -12.58
N LEU A 94 11.99 -10.46 -13.43
CA LEU A 94 11.83 -9.08 -12.99
C LEU A 94 10.35 -8.79 -12.68
N PRO A 95 9.98 -8.53 -11.41
CA PRO A 95 8.61 -8.21 -11.07
C PRO A 95 8.19 -6.93 -11.80
N PRO A 96 6.93 -6.84 -12.28
CA PRO A 96 6.47 -5.66 -13.00
C PRO A 96 6.68 -4.41 -12.15
N ALA A 97 7.26 -3.38 -12.76
CA ALA A 97 7.57 -2.13 -12.07
C ALA A 97 6.28 -1.51 -11.46
N PRO A 98 6.35 -0.98 -10.22
CA PRO A 98 5.20 -0.34 -9.59
C PRO A 98 4.66 0.82 -10.43
N THR A 99 3.34 0.85 -10.64
CA THR A 99 2.66 1.97 -11.29
C THR A 99 2.85 3.27 -10.50
N GLN A 100 2.85 4.41 -11.20
CA GLN A 100 3.02 5.73 -10.58
C GLN A 100 1.92 6.05 -9.56
N GLU A 101 0.66 5.67 -9.84
CA GLU A 101 -0.46 5.84 -8.89
C GLU A 101 -0.22 5.08 -7.58
N ARG A 102 0.32 3.86 -7.66
CA ARG A 102 0.63 3.03 -6.50
C ARG A 102 1.73 3.64 -5.63
N LYS A 103 2.80 4.14 -6.24
CA LYS A 103 3.89 4.79 -5.50
C LYS A 103 3.37 5.95 -4.67
N ARG A 104 2.45 6.75 -5.22
CA ARG A 104 1.82 7.87 -4.51
C ARG A 104 1.04 7.39 -3.29
N ILE A 105 0.19 6.39 -3.44
CA ILE A 105 -0.66 5.90 -2.33
C ILE A 105 0.17 5.30 -1.21
N SER A 106 1.16 4.47 -1.54
CA SER A 106 2.06 3.91 -0.54
C SER A 106 2.84 5.02 0.19
N PHE A 107 3.33 6.03 -0.54
CA PHE A 107 3.98 7.19 0.06
C PHE A 107 3.07 7.95 1.03
N PHE A 108 1.81 8.22 0.65
CA PHE A 108 0.84 8.87 1.54
C PHE A 108 0.48 7.99 2.75
N ALA A 109 0.34 6.68 2.57
CA ALA A 109 0.09 5.77 3.67
C ALA A 109 1.25 5.81 4.70
N HIS A 110 2.50 5.84 4.24
CA HIS A 110 3.66 5.97 5.13
C HIS A 110 3.69 7.31 5.85
N ILE A 111 3.38 8.42 5.18
CA ILE A 111 3.25 9.73 5.83
C ILE A 111 2.20 9.69 6.94
N PHE A 112 1.02 9.15 6.64
CA PHE A 112 -0.07 9.03 7.62
C PHE A 112 0.29 8.10 8.77
N LEU A 113 1.04 7.03 8.51
CA LEU A 113 1.53 6.13 9.54
C LEU A 113 2.47 6.87 10.50
N VAL A 114 3.46 7.60 9.97
CA VAL A 114 4.40 8.40 10.78
C VAL A 114 3.66 9.49 11.54
N LEU A 115 2.80 10.27 10.87
CA LEU A 115 2.02 11.32 11.53
C LEU A 115 1.10 10.76 12.61
N GLY A 116 0.39 9.67 12.34
CA GLY A 116 -0.48 9.01 13.30
C GLY A 116 0.31 8.49 14.51
N THR A 117 1.50 7.93 14.30
CA THR A 117 2.37 7.51 15.41
C THR A 117 2.89 8.68 16.23
N VAL A 118 3.15 9.83 15.60
CA VAL A 118 3.54 11.04 16.33
C VAL A 118 2.36 11.57 17.15
N ILE A 119 1.19 11.68 16.54
CA ILE A 119 -0.04 12.10 17.24
C ILE A 119 -0.35 11.14 18.39
N TRP A 120 -0.21 9.84 18.19
CA TRP A 120 -0.52 8.86 19.23
C TRP A 120 0.53 8.82 20.34
N GLY A 121 1.82 8.81 19.99
CA GLY A 121 2.91 8.60 20.93
C GLY A 121 3.41 9.87 21.62
N TYR A 122 3.35 11.04 20.95
CA TYR A 122 3.88 12.29 21.49
C TYR A 122 2.81 13.25 22.03
N ALA A 123 1.54 13.06 21.69
CA ALA A 123 0.51 13.90 22.32
C ALA A 123 0.36 13.57 23.83
N ASP A 124 0.88 12.43 24.30
CA ASP A 124 1.02 12.08 25.73
C ASP A 124 2.19 12.80 26.41
N LEU A 125 3.12 13.36 25.63
CA LEU A 125 4.29 14.08 26.15
C LEU A 125 4.10 15.60 26.21
N TRP A 126 3.06 16.12 25.56
CA TRP A 126 2.82 17.56 25.46
C TRP A 126 1.79 18.11 26.45
N PHE A 127 1.20 17.25 27.30
CA PHE A 127 0.27 17.63 28.36
C PHE A 127 0.55 16.86 29.66
#